data_AF-A0A0R3SLE8-F1
#
_entry.id   AF-A0A0R3SLE8-F1
#
_cell.length_a   1.000
_cell.length_b   1.000
_cell.length_c   1.000
_cell.angle_alpha   90.00
_cell.angle_beta   90.00
_cell.angle_gamma   90.00
#
_symmetry.space_group_name_H-M   'P 1'
#
loop_
_entity.id
_entity.type
_entity.pdbx_description
1 polymer ?
#
loop_
_entity_poly.entity_id
_entity_poly.type
_entity_poly.pdbx_seq_one_letter_code
_entity_poly.pdbx_strand_id
1 'polypeptide(L)'
;MFVGYSHKIPLLVENIVNTLMQFTKPDKKRFDTLLRKLELKVKNFTSYSALEQADRYAVSVLYDRSYQHEDRIAAVEQITYEDLLQFISTFFNRIYVETLVYGNEDVESALKYNQIMIDGLKKYTKWRPPVSCPSPHMREVEIPTG
;
A
#
# COMPACT_ATOMS: atom_id res chain seq x y z
N MET A 1 -6.38 7.15 -3.81
CA MET A 1 -7.43 7.42 -4.80
C MET A 1 -7.38 8.92 -5.11
N PHE A 2 -7.16 9.30 -6.37
CA PHE A 2 -7.24 10.71 -6.78
C PHE A 2 -8.70 11.01 -7.14
N VAL A 3 -9.30 12.00 -6.48
CA VAL A 3 -10.69 12.39 -6.70
C VAL A 3 -10.76 13.92 -6.79
N GLY A 4 -11.56 14.44 -7.72
CA GLY A 4 -11.72 15.89 -7.92
C GLY A 4 -11.95 16.28 -9.37
N TYR A 5 -11.67 17.55 -9.68
CA TYR A 5 -11.84 18.11 -11.03
C TYR A 5 -10.71 17.66 -11.98
N SER A 6 -11.09 17.18 -13.17
CA SER A 6 -10.18 16.64 -14.19
C SER A 6 -9.01 17.57 -14.54
N HIS A 7 -9.26 18.86 -14.67
CA HIS A 7 -8.29 19.84 -15.19
C HIS A 7 -6.91 19.84 -14.50
N LYS A 8 -6.81 19.56 -13.19
CA LYS A 8 -5.54 19.56 -12.45
C LYS A 8 -5.11 18.19 -11.92
N ILE A 9 -5.89 17.14 -12.20
CA ILE A 9 -5.55 15.77 -11.78
C ILE A 9 -4.25 15.28 -12.43
N PRO A 10 -4.01 15.43 -13.75
CA PRO A 10 -2.75 15.02 -14.38
C PRO A 10 -1.51 15.56 -13.69
N LEU A 11 -1.49 16.87 -13.42
CA LEU A 11 -0.38 17.53 -12.74
C LEU A 11 -0.19 17.04 -11.30
N LEU A 12 -1.29 16.78 -10.59
CA LEU A 12 -1.23 16.26 -9.22
C LEU A 12 -0.66 14.84 -9.18
N VAL A 13 -1.11 13.98 -10.11
CA VAL A 13 -0.62 12.60 -10.23
C VAL A 13 0.88 12.63 -10.51
N GLU A 14 1.33 13.38 -11.52
CA GLU A 14 2.76 13.48 -11.84
C GLU A 14 3.60 13.94 -10.65
N ASN A 15 3.18 14.99 -9.95
CA ASN A 15 3.91 15.50 -8.79
C ASN A 15 4.00 14.50 -7.64
N ILE A 16 2.90 13.79 -7.35
CA ILE A 16 2.87 12.78 -6.29
C ILE A 16 3.72 11.58 -6.65
N VAL A 17 3.65 11.12 -7.89
CA VAL A 17 4.46 10.02 -8.42
C VAL A 17 5.95 10.34 -8.32
N ASN A 18 6.34 11.52 -8.83
CA ASN A 18 7.71 12.00 -8.76
C ASN A 18 8.20 12.11 -7.31
N THR A 19 7.38 12.65 -6.41
CA THR A 19 7.73 12.79 -4.99
C THR A 19 7.86 11.43 -4.31
N LEU A 20 6.95 10.50 -4.59
CA LEU A 20 6.93 9.17 -3.99
C LEU A 20 8.15 8.35 -4.40
N MET A 21 8.53 8.41 -5.68
CA MET A 21 9.66 7.62 -6.20
C MET A 21 11.02 8.20 -5.82
N GLN A 22 11.09 9.50 -5.53
CA GLN A 22 12.28 10.17 -5.02
C GLN A 22 12.38 10.13 -3.49
N PHE A 23 11.37 9.57 -2.82
CA PHE A 23 11.35 9.44 -1.36
C PHE A 23 12.34 8.36 -0.91
N THR A 24 13.60 8.76 -0.71
CA THR A 24 14.70 7.84 -0.36
C THR A 24 15.17 7.99 1.08
N LYS A 25 15.06 9.19 1.65
CA LYS A 25 15.54 9.51 3.01
C LYS A 25 14.47 10.24 3.81
N PRO A 26 13.57 9.52 4.49
CA PRO A 26 12.66 10.10 5.48
C PRO A 26 13.40 10.86 6.59
N ASP A 27 12.74 11.84 7.20
CA ASP A 27 13.25 12.47 8.42
C ASP A 27 13.07 11.53 9.62
N LYS A 28 14.13 11.32 10.40
CA LYS A 28 14.13 10.37 11.54
C LYS A 28 13.14 10.79 12.64
N LYS A 29 13.02 12.09 12.94
CA LYS A 29 12.08 12.57 13.98
C LYS A 29 10.62 12.32 13.57
N ARG A 30 10.31 12.52 12.29
CA ARG A 30 8.99 12.17 11.73
C ARG A 30 8.73 10.68 11.76
N PHE A 31 9.72 9.86 11.43
CA PHE A 31 9.63 8.41 11.55
C PHE A 31 9.27 7.99 12.98
N ASP A 32 10.01 8.45 13.99
CA ASP A 32 9.78 8.09 15.40
C ASP A 32 8.36 8.49 15.85
N THR A 33 7.90 9.69 15.45
CA THR A 33 6.56 10.18 15.76
C THR A 33 5.47 9.32 15.12
N LEU A 34 5.67 8.88 13.87
CA LEU A 34 4.70 8.06 13.14
C LEU A 34 4.71 6.61 13.62
N LEU A 35 5.88 6.06 13.93
CA LEU A 35 6.02 4.73 14.53
C LEU A 35 5.30 4.69 15.88
N ARG A 36 5.49 5.71 16.72
CA ARG A 36 4.78 5.80 18.00
C ARG A 36 3.26 5.88 17.84
N LYS A 37 2.76 6.61 16.85
CA LYS A 37 1.33 6.65 16.52
C LYS A 37 0.82 5.30 16.02
N LEU A 38 1.62 4.59 15.23
CA LEU A 38 1.30 3.25 14.73
C LEU A 38 1.22 2.24 15.88
N GLU A 39 2.18 2.23 16.79
CA GLU A 39 2.18 1.41 18.00
C GLU A 39 0.91 1.60 18.82
N LEU A 40 0.55 2.86 19.11
CA LEU A 40 -0.66 3.18 19.87
C LEU A 40 -1.91 2.69 19.13
N LYS A 41 -1.98 2.89 17.80
CA LYS A 41 -3.11 2.43 16.99
C LYS A 41 -3.26 0.91 16.99
N VAL A 42 -2.14 0.18 16.93
CA VAL A 42 -2.14 -1.27 16.97
C VAL A 42 -2.55 -1.73 18.38
N LYS A 43 -1.91 -1.24 19.44
CA LYS A 43 -2.22 -1.62 20.84
C LYS A 43 -3.65 -1.30 21.26
N ASN A 44 -4.25 -0.23 20.72
CA ASN A 44 -5.64 0.15 21.02
C ASN A 44 -6.70 -0.72 20.32
N PHE A 45 -6.38 -1.97 19.96
CA PHE A 45 -7.36 -2.86 19.32
C PHE A 45 -8.57 -3.15 20.22
N THR A 46 -8.34 -3.28 21.53
CA THR A 46 -9.40 -3.50 22.53
C THR A 46 -10.38 -2.33 22.62
N SER A 47 -10.00 -1.15 22.11
CA SER A 47 -10.85 0.03 22.10
C SER A 47 -11.83 0.07 20.92
N TYR A 48 -11.68 -0.82 19.93
CA TYR A 48 -12.65 -0.95 18.84
C TYR A 48 -13.95 -1.59 19.33
N SER A 49 -15.04 -1.33 18.62
CA SER A 49 -16.34 -1.93 18.92
C SER A 49 -16.30 -3.46 18.77
N ALA A 50 -17.19 -4.17 19.49
CA ALA A 50 -17.27 -5.62 19.42
C ALA A 50 -17.53 -6.13 17.98
N LEU A 51 -18.28 -5.37 17.19
CA LEU A 51 -18.54 -5.68 15.79
C LEU A 51 -17.26 -5.63 14.95
N GLU A 52 -16.45 -4.57 15.10
CA GLU A 52 -15.17 -4.44 14.40
C GLU A 52 -14.17 -5.51 14.83
N GLN A 53 -14.16 -5.88 16.12
CA GLN A 53 -13.32 -6.96 16.60
C GLN A 53 -13.74 -8.30 15.98
N ALA A 54 -15.04 -8.61 15.98
CA ALA A 54 -15.58 -9.83 15.36
C ALA A 54 -15.26 -9.91 13.87
N ASP A 55 -15.39 -8.80 13.14
CA ASP A 55 -15.04 -8.73 11.71
C ASP A 55 -13.55 -9.03 11.47
N ARG A 56 -12.64 -8.48 12.30
CA ARG A 56 -11.21 -8.79 12.19
C ARG A 56 -10.90 -10.27 12.45
N TYR A 57 -11.55 -10.87 13.43
CA TYR A 57 -11.40 -12.30 13.70
C TYR A 57 -11.99 -13.14 12.55
N ALA A 58 -13.15 -12.77 12.01
CA ALA A 58 -13.74 -13.44 10.86
C ALA A 58 -12.80 -13.42 9.65
N VAL A 59 -12.23 -12.25 9.31
CA VAL A 59 -11.21 -12.11 8.26
C VAL A 59 -10.00 -13.01 8.54
N SER A 60 -9.58 -13.13 9.81
CA SER A 60 -8.44 -13.98 10.14
C SER A 60 -8.68 -15.47 9.92
N VAL A 61 -9.93 -15.92 10.06
CA VAL A 61 -10.34 -17.31 9.88
C VAL A 61 -10.69 -17.61 8.42
N LEU A 62 -11.33 -16.67 7.73
CA LEU A 62 -11.83 -16.87 6.36
C LEU A 62 -10.75 -16.84 5.31
N TYR A 63 -9.68 -16.06 5.52
CA TYR A 63 -8.67 -15.88 4.48
C TYR A 63 -7.32 -16.51 4.81
N ASP A 64 -6.68 -17.07 3.79
CA ASP A 64 -5.41 -17.81 3.90
C ASP A 64 -4.21 -16.96 4.36
N ARG A 65 -4.20 -15.67 4.02
CA ARG A 65 -3.09 -14.74 4.29
C ARG A 65 -3.48 -13.60 5.22
N SER A 66 -3.90 -13.93 6.43
CA SER A 66 -4.21 -12.94 7.46
C SER A 66 -3.09 -12.84 8.50
N TYR A 67 -2.94 -11.66 9.11
CA TYR A 67 -2.03 -11.47 10.25
C TYR A 67 -2.84 -11.18 11.50
N GLN A 68 -2.60 -11.96 12.56
CA GLN A 68 -3.32 -11.78 13.81
C GLN A 68 -2.91 -10.48 14.49
N HIS A 69 -3.78 -10.04 15.41
CA HIS A 69 -3.53 -8.79 16.12
C HIS A 69 -2.25 -8.84 16.97
N GLU A 70 -2.00 -9.97 17.63
CA GLU A 70 -0.83 -10.20 18.47
C GLU A 70 0.48 -10.17 17.65
N ASP A 71 0.50 -10.84 16.49
CA ASP A 71 1.64 -10.80 15.56
C ASP A 71 1.97 -9.38 15.11
N ARG A 72 0.93 -8.57 14.87
CA ARG A 72 1.10 -7.17 14.49
C ARG A 72 1.68 -6.32 15.63
N ILE A 73 1.32 -6.60 16.89
CA ILE A 73 1.94 -5.92 18.04
C ILE A 73 3.42 -6.29 18.10
N ALA A 74 3.73 -7.58 18.06
CA ALA A 74 5.11 -8.08 18.15
C ALA A 74 5.99 -7.57 16.99
N ALA A 75 5.43 -7.47 15.78
CA ALA A 75 6.14 -6.95 14.62
C ALA A 75 6.45 -5.45 14.73
N VAL A 76 5.50 -4.63 15.20
CA VAL A 76 5.69 -3.17 15.27
C VAL A 76 6.80 -2.79 16.26
N GLU A 77 6.96 -3.54 17.35
CA GLU A 77 8.02 -3.30 18.35
C GLU A 77 9.43 -3.55 17.82
N GLN A 78 9.57 -4.28 16.71
CA GLN A 78 10.85 -4.63 16.10
C GLN A 78 11.26 -3.70 14.95
N ILE A 79 10.37 -2.80 14.50
CA ILE A 79 10.63 -1.96 13.32
C ILE A 79 11.70 -0.91 13.65
N THR A 80 12.82 -0.94 12.91
CA THR A 80 13.86 0.09 13.00
C THR A 80 13.80 1.08 11.84
N TYR A 81 14.51 2.19 11.97
CA TYR A 81 14.62 3.19 10.91
C TYR A 81 15.41 2.64 9.71
N GLU A 82 16.42 1.82 9.98
CA GLU A 82 17.27 1.17 9.00
C GLU A 82 16.45 0.17 8.16
N ASP A 83 15.55 -0.59 8.79
CA ASP A 83 14.62 -1.48 8.09
C ASP A 83 13.73 -0.72 7.11
N LEU A 84 13.25 0.47 7.51
CA LEU A 84 12.46 1.32 6.62
C LEU A 84 13.27 1.78 5.41
N LEU A 85 14.53 2.19 5.61
CA LEU A 85 15.40 2.60 4.49
C LEU A 85 15.65 1.44 3.52
N GLN A 86 15.89 0.24 4.03
CA GLN A 86 16.05 -0.96 3.20
C GLN A 86 14.75 -1.30 2.48
N PHE A 87 13.60 -1.21 3.16
CA PHE A 87 12.29 -1.44 2.58
C PHE A 87 12.00 -0.48 1.42
N ILE A 88 12.23 0.82 1.60
CA ILE A 88 12.03 1.83 0.55
C ILE A 88 12.85 1.50 -0.71
N SER A 89 14.11 1.09 -0.53
CA SER A 89 15.00 0.74 -1.64
C SER A 89 14.57 -0.51 -2.41
N THR A 90 13.83 -1.41 -1.76
CA THR A 90 13.42 -2.70 -2.35
C THR A 90 11.98 -2.69 -2.85
N PHE A 91 11.12 -1.86 -2.26
CA PHE A 91 9.69 -1.81 -2.53
C PHE A 91 9.37 -1.58 -4.01
N PHE A 92 10.02 -0.60 -4.64
CA PHE A 92 9.76 -0.25 -6.05
C PHE A 92 10.43 -1.17 -7.07
N ASN A 93 11.24 -2.15 -6.66
CA ASN A 93 11.98 -2.98 -7.62
C ASN A 93 11.08 -3.90 -8.44
N ARG A 94 9.95 -4.36 -7.87
CA ARG A 94 9.01 -5.29 -8.52
C ARG A 94 7.58 -4.95 -8.15
N ILE A 95 6.99 -4.01 -8.88
CA ILE A 95 5.59 -3.59 -8.70
C ILE A 95 4.82 -3.82 -10.00
N TYR A 96 3.58 -4.29 -9.87
CA TYR A 96 2.57 -4.27 -10.94
C TYR A 96 1.69 -3.04 -10.76
N VAL A 97 1.45 -2.28 -11.83
CA VAL A 97 0.61 -1.08 -11.80
C VAL A 97 -0.64 -1.33 -12.62
N GLU A 98 -1.78 -1.25 -11.96
CA GLU A 98 -3.10 -1.28 -12.56
C GLU A 98 -3.80 0.04 -12.26
N THR A 99 -4.41 0.65 -13.28
CA THR A 99 -5.05 1.96 -13.17
C THR A 99 -6.49 1.87 -13.64
N LEU A 100 -7.41 2.26 -12.77
CA LEU A 100 -8.82 2.48 -13.12
C LEU A 100 -9.08 3.98 -13.22
N VAL A 101 -9.48 4.43 -14.41
CA VAL A 101 -9.90 5.81 -14.66
C VAL A 101 -11.39 5.82 -14.92
N TYR A 102 -12.12 6.63 -14.17
CA TYR A 102 -13.56 6.80 -14.30
C TYR A 102 -13.92 8.27 -14.19
N GLY A 103 -14.62 8.81 -15.18
CA GLY A 103 -15.06 10.21 -15.21
C GLY A 103 -14.99 10.85 -16.59
N ASN A 104 -14.88 12.17 -16.61
CA ASN A 104 -14.80 12.98 -17.83
C ASN A 104 -13.36 13.07 -18.36
N GLU A 105 -12.87 11.95 -18.89
CA GLU A 105 -11.54 11.83 -19.49
C GLU A 105 -11.65 11.02 -20.80
N ASP A 106 -10.83 11.35 -21.78
CA ASP A 106 -10.69 10.57 -23.00
C ASP A 106 -9.79 9.35 -22.79
N VAL A 107 -9.90 8.35 -23.69
CA VAL A 107 -9.15 7.09 -23.59
C VAL A 107 -7.63 7.34 -23.66
N GLU A 108 -7.18 8.30 -24.47
CA GLU A 108 -5.76 8.59 -24.61
C GLU A 108 -5.20 9.22 -23.33
N SER A 109 -5.92 10.18 -22.74
CA SER A 109 -5.58 10.77 -21.44
C SER A 109 -5.62 9.74 -20.32
N ALA A 110 -6.57 8.81 -20.33
CA ALA A 110 -6.61 7.70 -19.39
C ALA A 110 -5.35 6.82 -19.46
N LEU A 111 -4.89 6.48 -20.68
CA LEU A 111 -3.67 5.70 -20.89
C LEU A 111 -2.40 6.45 -20.47
N LYS A 112 -2.37 7.78 -20.61
CA LYS A 112 -1.24 8.62 -20.17
C LYS A 112 -0.98 8.50 -18.67
N TYR A 113 -2.00 8.37 -17.82
CA TYR A 113 -1.76 8.20 -16.37
C TYR A 113 -0.95 6.96 -16.06
N ASN A 114 -1.25 5.85 -16.72
CA ASN A 114 -0.48 4.62 -16.54
C ASN A 114 0.94 4.77 -17.07
N GLN A 115 1.12 5.46 -18.20
CA GLN A 115 2.45 5.75 -18.74
C GLN A 115 3.28 6.62 -17.78
N ILE A 116 2.70 7.68 -17.20
CA ILE A 116 3.38 8.53 -16.21
C ILE A 116 3.89 7.70 -15.01
N MET A 117 3.08 6.77 -14.51
CA MET A 117 3.48 5.86 -13.43
C MET A 117 4.65 4.97 -13.84
N ILE A 118 4.57 4.34 -15.01
CA ILE A 118 5.60 3.42 -15.51
C ILE A 118 6.90 4.18 -15.80
N ASP A 119 6.82 5.37 -16.40
CA ASP A 119 7.98 6.18 -16.74
C ASP A 119 8.67 6.72 -15.49
N GLY A 120 7.89 7.14 -14.48
CA GLY A 120 8.42 7.47 -13.17
C GLY A 120 9.18 6.29 -12.55
N LEU A 121 8.60 5.08 -12.56
CA LEU A 121 9.24 3.87 -12.02
C LEU A 121 10.58 3.59 -12.71
N LYS A 122 10.60 3.63 -14.05
CA LYS A 122 11.82 3.41 -14.84
C LYS A 122 12.89 4.48 -14.59
N LYS A 123 12.49 5.74 -14.37
CA LYS A 123 13.40 6.86 -14.22
C LYS A 123 14.09 6.91 -12.86
N TYR A 124 13.34 6.72 -11.78
CA TYR A 124 13.82 6.96 -10.42
C TYR A 124 14.23 5.68 -9.68
N THR A 125 13.82 4.51 -10.16
CA THR A 125 14.02 3.25 -9.43
C THR A 125 14.59 2.16 -10.35
N LYS A 126 15.12 1.08 -9.76
CA LYS A 126 15.61 -0.10 -10.52
C LYS A 126 14.46 -1.07 -10.83
N TRP A 127 13.30 -0.53 -11.21
CA TRP A 127 12.09 -1.30 -11.44
C TRP A 127 12.27 -2.31 -12.58
N ARG A 128 11.75 -3.52 -12.35
CA ARG A 128 11.57 -4.54 -13.38
C ARG A 128 10.13 -5.03 -13.32
N PRO A 129 9.51 -5.35 -14.48
CA PRO A 129 8.19 -5.94 -14.48
C PRO A 129 8.21 -7.27 -13.71
N PRO A 130 7.14 -7.58 -12.95
CA PRO A 130 7.01 -8.87 -12.29
C PRO A 130 6.93 -10.00 -13.32
N VAL A 131 7.36 -11.20 -12.92
CA VAL A 131 7.46 -12.38 -13.79
C VAL A 131 6.09 -12.85 -14.30
N SER A 132 5.03 -12.66 -13.51
CA SER A 132 3.66 -13.00 -13.87
C SER A 132 2.72 -11.83 -13.58
N CYS A 133 1.71 -11.65 -14.44
CA CYS A 133 0.75 -10.55 -14.35
C CYS A 133 -0.30 -10.69 -13.23
N PRO A 134 -0.77 -11.88 -12.80
CA PRO A 134 -1.60 -11.94 -11.61
C PRO A 134 -0.72 -12.07 -10.36
N SER A 135 -0.90 -11.13 -9.42
CA SER A 135 -0.60 -11.42 -8.02
C SER A 135 -1.46 -12.61 -7.59
N PRO A 136 -0.93 -13.59 -6.84
CA PRO A 136 -1.75 -14.66 -6.30
C PRO A 136 -2.84 -14.04 -5.41
N HIS A 137 -4.08 -14.12 -5.87
CA HIS A 137 -5.25 -13.65 -5.13
C HIS A 137 -5.39 -14.46 -3.84
N MET A 138 -5.86 -13.80 -2.81
CA MET A 138 -6.18 -14.42 -1.53
C MET A 138 -7.24 -15.50 -1.74
N ARG A 139 -7.12 -16.62 -1.01
CA ARG A 139 -8.12 -17.69 -1.06
C ARG A 139 -8.99 -17.61 0.18
N GLU A 140 -10.27 -17.90 -0.03
CA GLU A 140 -11.23 -18.07 1.06
C GLU A 140 -11.28 -19.54 1.48
N VAL A 141 -11.50 -19.78 2.77
CA VAL A 141 -11.64 -21.11 3.33
C VAL A 141 -13.01 -21.68 2.95
N GLU A 142 -13.01 -22.84 2.31
CA GLU A 142 -14.23 -23.59 2.02
C GLU A 142 -14.78 -24.19 3.31
N ILE A 143 -15.96 -23.73 3.73
CA ILE A 143 -16.64 -24.23 4.93
C ILE A 143 -17.35 -25.54 4.54
N PRO A 144 -17.10 -26.66 5.25
CA PRO A 144 -17.76 -27.92 4.95
C PRO A 144 -19.28 -27.77 5.10
N THR A 145 -20.02 -28.23 4.10
CA THR A 145 -21.48 -28.26 4.16
C THR A 145 -21.90 -29.39 5.11
N GLY A 146 -22.70 -29.06 6.12
CA GLY A 146 -23.35 -30.05 6.98
C GLY A 146 -24.43 -30.83 6.26
#